data_AF-A0A2I1HQB6-F1
#
_entry.id   AF-A0A2I1HQB6-F1
#
_cell.length_a   1.000
_cell.length_b   1.000
_cell.length_c   1.000
_cell.angle_alpha   90.00
_cell.angle_beta   90.00
_cell.angle_gamma   90.00
#
_symmetry.space_group_name_H-M   'P 1'
#
loop_
_entity.id
_entity.type
_entity.pdbx_description
1 polymer ?
#
loop_
_entity_poly.entity_id
_entity_poly.type
_entity_poly.pdbx_seq_one_letter_code
_entity_poly.pdbx_strand_id
1 'polypeptide(L)'
;MSNLYRNISEEKERMKRACRIQQQHEERLREYNRNEEFLQSQKKLKENADYFGTNYYTLRRRKLATDILTHKSDYFHTRMTDLTKRLNGRVDVALNVQLRKEMETFETFFTHQTSQGTQTYSDIAKEFIDEVTSDDTKELERRPRKRNDASLVKNFFSRNEDRYKRNRPSEESPDYTASRTQI
;
A
#
# COMPACT_ATOMS: atom_id res chain seq x y z
N MET A 1 -8.58 32.72 56.56
CA MET A 1 -7.91 31.48 56.09
C MET A 1 -8.65 30.79 54.92
N SER A 2 -9.99 30.74 54.87
CA SER A 2 -10.76 30.00 53.83
C SER A 2 -10.62 30.52 52.39
N ASN A 3 -10.54 31.84 52.18
CA ASN A 3 -10.46 32.43 50.84
C ASN A 3 -9.12 32.14 50.13
N LEU A 4 -8.03 31.98 50.89
CA LEU A 4 -6.71 31.66 50.31
C LEU A 4 -6.69 30.24 49.71
N TYR A 5 -7.24 29.26 50.44
CA TYR A 5 -7.35 27.89 49.96
C TYR A 5 -8.29 27.76 48.75
N ARG A 6 -9.38 28.53 48.71
CA ARG A 6 -10.29 28.58 47.57
C ARG A 6 -9.60 29.12 46.31
N ASN A 7 -8.86 30.22 46.44
CA ASN A 7 -8.12 30.80 45.32
C ASN A 7 -7.03 29.85 44.80
N ILE A 8 -6.27 29.21 45.69
CA ILE A 8 -5.27 28.19 45.32
C ILE A 8 -5.93 27.00 44.60
N SER A 9 -7.13 26.57 45.04
CA SER A 9 -7.85 25.47 44.40
C SER A 9 -8.37 25.86 43.01
N GLU A 10 -8.89 27.07 42.85
CA GLU A 10 -9.37 27.57 41.56
C GLU A 10 -8.23 27.77 40.57
N GLU A 11 -7.08 28.26 41.03
CA GLU A 11 -5.87 28.42 40.21
C GLU A 11 -5.31 27.08 39.75
N LYS A 12 -5.27 26.06 40.62
CA LYS A 12 -4.90 24.69 40.26
C LYS A 12 -5.82 24.10 39.19
N GLU A 13 -7.12 24.32 39.28
CA GLU A 13 -8.07 23.85 38.26
C GLU A 13 -7.93 24.61 36.93
N ARG A 14 -7.64 25.92 36.96
CA ARG A 14 -7.31 26.69 35.75
C ARG A 14 -6.05 26.15 35.07
N MET A 15 -5.00 25.87 35.84
CA MET A 15 -3.74 25.31 35.33
C MET A 15 -3.98 23.92 34.70
N LYS A 16 -4.74 23.04 35.35
CA LYS A 16 -5.11 21.73 34.77
C LYS A 16 -5.91 21.84 33.48
N ARG A 17 -6.77 22.87 33.34
CA ARG A 17 -7.49 23.13 32.09
C ARG A 17 -6.55 23.62 31.00
N ALA A 18 -5.64 24.55 31.33
CA ALA A 18 -4.64 25.04 30.39
C ALA A 18 -3.74 23.90 29.88
N CYS A 19 -3.24 23.02 30.76
CA CYS A 19 -2.46 21.85 30.35
C CYS A 19 -3.25 20.90 29.43
N ARG A 20 -4.54 20.64 29.73
CA ARG A 20 -5.38 19.80 28.87
C ARG A 20 -5.58 20.41 27.47
N ILE A 21 -5.78 21.73 27.40
CA ILE A 21 -5.92 22.45 26.12
C ILE A 21 -4.61 22.38 25.32
N GLN A 22 -3.46 22.55 25.98
CA GLN A 22 -2.14 22.43 25.34
C GLN A 22 -1.92 21.01 24.81
N GLN A 23 -2.20 19.98 25.61
CA GLN A 23 -2.09 18.58 25.18
C GLN A 23 -2.97 18.28 23.96
N GLN A 24 -4.23 18.72 23.97
CA GLN A 24 -5.14 18.55 22.83
C GLN A 24 -4.67 19.31 21.57
N HIS A 25 -4.03 20.46 21.73
CA HIS A 25 -3.47 21.20 20.61
C HIS A 25 -2.25 20.46 20.02
N GLU A 26 -1.34 19.98 20.88
CA GLU A 26 -0.19 19.19 20.45
C GLU A 26 -0.61 17.89 19.76
N GLU A 27 -1.62 17.18 20.27
CA GLU A 27 -2.14 15.96 19.65
C GLU A 27 -2.69 16.23 18.24
N ARG A 28 -3.46 17.32 18.07
CA ARG A 28 -3.97 17.72 16.75
C ARG A 28 -2.86 18.05 15.78
N LEU A 29 -1.79 18.74 16.23
CA LEU A 29 -0.62 19.00 15.40
C LEU A 29 0.11 17.70 15.00
N ARG A 30 0.27 16.76 15.94
CA ARG A 30 0.88 15.45 15.64
C ARG A 30 0.06 14.64 14.65
N GLU A 31 -1.27 14.68 14.76
CA GLU A 31 -2.17 14.03 13.81
C GLU A 31 -2.07 14.68 12.42
N TYR A 32 -2.11 16.01 12.36
CA TYR A 32 -1.93 16.75 11.12
C TYR A 32 -0.61 16.39 10.41
N ASN A 33 0.51 16.39 11.15
CA ASN A 33 1.82 16.05 10.59
C ASN A 33 1.86 14.60 10.07
N ARG A 34 1.29 13.64 10.80
CA ARG A 34 1.20 12.24 10.35
C ARG A 34 0.37 12.10 9.07
N ASN A 35 -0.72 12.84 8.96
CA ASN A 35 -1.56 12.84 7.76
C ASN A 35 -0.84 13.46 6.56
N GLU A 36 -0.10 14.55 6.76
CA GLU A 36 0.72 15.16 5.72
C GLU A 36 1.83 14.21 5.23
N GLU A 37 2.56 13.57 6.15
CA GLU A 37 3.57 12.56 5.83
C GLU A 37 2.99 11.40 5.03
N PHE A 38 1.82 10.89 5.45
CA PHE A 38 1.12 9.83 4.74
C PHE A 38 0.73 10.27 3.33
N LEU A 39 0.17 11.47 3.16
CA LEU A 39 -0.21 12.00 1.85
C LEU A 39 1.01 12.18 0.93
N GLN A 40 2.12 12.69 1.48
CA GLN A 40 3.38 12.79 0.74
C GLN A 40 3.91 11.41 0.33
N SER A 41 3.82 10.41 1.21
CA SER A 41 4.26 9.05 0.88
C SER A 41 3.44 8.44 -0.27
N GLN A 42 2.12 8.68 -0.30
CA GLN A 42 1.26 8.22 -1.39
C GLN A 42 1.58 8.91 -2.70
N LYS A 43 1.81 10.23 -2.69
CA LYS A 43 2.22 10.98 -3.89
C LYS A 43 3.52 10.43 -4.45
N LYS A 44 4.54 10.25 -3.60
CA LYS A 44 5.83 9.66 -4.00
C LYS A 44 5.68 8.25 -4.58
N LEU A 45 4.83 7.41 -3.98
CA LEU A 45 4.57 6.06 -4.50
C LEU A 45 3.94 6.10 -5.89
N LYS A 46 2.99 7.02 -6.11
CA LYS A 46 2.34 7.21 -7.40
C LYS A 46 3.32 7.73 -8.46
N GLU A 47 4.09 8.76 -8.14
CA GLU A 47 5.14 9.29 -9.02
C GLU A 47 6.16 8.21 -9.42
N ASN A 48 6.56 7.37 -8.46
CA ASN A 48 7.43 6.22 -8.74
C ASN A 48 6.75 5.21 -9.68
N ALA A 49 5.49 4.86 -9.41
CA ALA A 49 4.73 3.95 -10.27
C ALA A 49 4.64 4.48 -11.71
N ASP A 50 4.35 5.77 -11.87
CA ASP A 50 4.28 6.44 -13.17
C ASP A 50 5.66 6.42 -13.87
N TYR A 51 6.76 6.72 -13.16
CA TYR A 51 8.12 6.64 -13.71
C TYR A 51 8.46 5.24 -14.25
N PHE A 52 8.09 4.18 -13.53
CA PHE A 52 8.33 2.80 -13.95
C PHE A 52 7.26 2.24 -14.91
N GLY A 53 6.30 3.08 -15.35
CA GLY A 53 5.20 2.69 -16.22
C GLY A 53 4.42 1.49 -15.68
N THR A 54 4.11 1.49 -14.38
CA THR A 54 3.50 0.37 -13.68
C THR A 54 2.51 0.83 -12.62
N ASN A 55 1.75 -0.09 -12.04
CA ASN A 55 0.86 0.22 -10.92
C ASN A 55 1.64 0.16 -9.58
N TYR A 56 1.15 0.86 -8.56
CA TYR A 56 1.76 0.86 -7.22
C TYR A 56 1.86 -0.55 -6.61
N TYR A 57 0.88 -1.43 -6.86
CA TYR A 57 0.91 -2.82 -6.38
C TYR A 57 2.06 -3.65 -6.99
N THR A 58 2.47 -3.32 -8.23
CA THR A 58 3.50 -4.04 -8.97
C THR A 58 4.85 -3.31 -8.97
N LEU A 59 4.90 -2.10 -8.41
CA LEU A 59 6.08 -1.23 -8.39
C LEU A 59 7.31 -1.93 -7.81
N ARG A 60 7.17 -2.62 -6.68
CA ARG A 60 8.29 -3.35 -6.05
C ARG A 60 8.88 -4.40 -7.01
N ARG A 61 8.02 -5.19 -7.67
CA ARG A 61 8.45 -6.21 -8.62
C ARG A 61 9.12 -5.59 -9.85
N ARG A 62 8.56 -4.49 -10.36
CA ARG A 62 9.11 -3.74 -11.49
C ARG A 62 10.46 -3.11 -11.20
N LYS A 63 10.67 -2.58 -9.98
CA LYS A 63 11.97 -2.08 -9.53
C LYS A 63 13.02 -3.18 -9.53
N LEU A 64 12.74 -4.29 -8.83
CA LEU A 64 13.62 -5.45 -8.77
C LEU A 64 13.95 -6.00 -10.16
N ALA A 65 12.96 -6.10 -11.03
CA ALA A 65 13.13 -6.50 -12.43
C ALA A 65 14.12 -5.62 -13.19
N THR A 66 13.98 -4.30 -13.01
CA THR A 66 14.84 -3.30 -13.65
C THR A 66 16.26 -3.38 -13.11
N ASP A 67 16.42 -3.54 -11.80
CA ASP A 67 17.73 -3.65 -11.14
C ASP A 67 18.48 -4.90 -11.61
N ILE A 68 17.80 -6.06 -11.66
CA ILE A 68 18.38 -7.31 -12.16
C ILE A 68 18.80 -7.17 -13.62
N LEU A 69 17.94 -6.59 -14.46
CA LEU A 69 18.24 -6.40 -15.87
C LEU A 69 19.44 -5.47 -16.06
N THR A 70 19.51 -4.38 -15.29
CA THR A 70 20.62 -3.42 -15.32
C THR A 70 21.92 -4.11 -14.92
N HIS A 71 21.94 -4.76 -13.76
CA HIS A 71 23.14 -5.45 -13.27
C HIS A 71 23.63 -6.56 -14.22
N LYS A 72 22.72 -7.36 -14.78
CA LYS A 72 23.08 -8.42 -15.73
C LYS A 72 23.60 -7.85 -17.05
N SER A 73 23.02 -6.76 -17.54
CA SER A 73 23.47 -6.08 -18.75
C SER A 73 24.86 -5.46 -18.55
N ASP A 74 25.09 -4.78 -17.43
CA ASP A 74 26.39 -4.18 -17.10
C ASP A 74 27.49 -5.25 -16.96
N TYR A 75 27.19 -6.35 -16.27
CA TYR A 75 28.10 -7.49 -16.18
C TYR A 75 28.42 -8.07 -17.55
N PHE A 76 27.41 -8.27 -18.40
CA PHE A 76 27.63 -8.79 -19.75
C PHE A 76 28.50 -7.83 -20.58
N HIS A 77 28.23 -6.53 -20.56
CA HIS A 77 29.01 -5.54 -21.31
C HIS A 77 30.47 -5.46 -20.86
N THR A 78 30.71 -5.48 -19.54
CA THR A 78 32.07 -5.50 -19.00
C THR A 78 32.79 -6.80 -19.37
N ARG A 79 32.14 -7.95 -19.21
CA ARG A 79 32.68 -9.27 -19.57
C ARG A 79 33.00 -9.39 -21.05
N MET A 80 32.09 -8.96 -21.92
CA MET A 80 32.31 -8.96 -23.38
C MET A 80 33.45 -8.05 -23.77
N THR A 81 33.52 -6.85 -23.20
CA THR A 81 34.63 -5.91 -23.44
C THR A 81 35.98 -6.55 -23.08
N ASP A 82 36.06 -7.25 -21.95
CA ASP A 82 37.27 -7.94 -21.52
C ASP A 82 37.66 -9.10 -22.45
N LEU A 83 36.69 -9.92 -22.86
CA LEU A 83 36.94 -11.04 -23.78
C LEU A 83 37.37 -10.54 -25.16
N THR A 84 36.70 -9.53 -25.70
CA THR A 84 37.06 -8.92 -26.98
C THR A 84 38.44 -8.28 -26.93
N LYS A 85 38.80 -7.58 -25.84
CA LYS A 85 40.15 -7.04 -25.66
C LYS A 85 41.23 -8.13 -25.65
N ARG A 86 40.95 -9.29 -25.04
CA ARG A 86 41.88 -10.43 -25.02
C ARG A 86 42.00 -11.13 -26.38
N LEU A 87 40.94 -11.13 -27.18
CA LEU A 87 40.91 -11.68 -28.54
C LEU A 87 41.62 -10.81 -29.57
N ASN A 88 41.77 -9.50 -29.32
CA ASN A 88 42.40 -8.59 -30.28
C ASN A 88 43.79 -9.10 -30.72
N GLY A 89 43.86 -9.51 -31.99
CA GLY A 89 45.07 -9.99 -32.65
C GLY A 89 45.53 -11.41 -32.28
N ARG A 90 44.74 -12.19 -31.53
CA ARG A 90 45.07 -13.58 -31.15
C ARG A 90 44.03 -14.57 -31.64
N VAL A 91 44.48 -15.62 -32.35
CA VAL A 91 43.64 -16.77 -32.70
C VAL A 91 43.63 -17.74 -31.51
N ASP A 92 42.78 -17.45 -30.52
CA ASP A 92 42.55 -18.32 -29.37
C ASP A 92 41.17 -18.98 -29.48
N VAL A 93 41.17 -20.28 -29.77
CA VAL A 93 39.93 -21.07 -29.94
C VAL A 93 39.16 -21.16 -28.62
N ALA A 94 39.86 -21.30 -27.49
CA ALA A 94 39.22 -21.42 -26.19
C ALA A 94 38.52 -20.11 -25.80
N LEU A 95 39.17 -18.97 -26.06
CA LEU A 95 38.58 -17.67 -25.76
C LEU A 95 37.39 -17.33 -26.67
N ASN A 96 37.44 -17.76 -27.93
CA ASN A 96 36.30 -17.67 -28.85
C ASN A 96 35.10 -18.51 -28.38
N VAL A 97 35.33 -19.72 -27.87
CA VAL A 97 34.28 -20.57 -27.28
C VAL A 97 33.67 -19.89 -26.04
N GLN A 98 34.50 -19.30 -25.18
CA GLN A 98 34.01 -18.54 -24.01
C GLN A 98 33.16 -17.34 -24.44
N LEU A 99 33.60 -16.57 -25.43
CA LEU A 99 32.85 -15.42 -25.94
C LEU A 99 31.49 -15.84 -26.51
N ARG A 100 31.43 -16.91 -27.31
CA ARG A 100 30.15 -17.43 -27.82
C ARG A 100 29.23 -17.89 -26.71
N LYS A 101 29.77 -18.59 -25.71
CA LYS A 101 29.00 -19.05 -24.56
C LYS A 101 28.40 -17.88 -23.78
N GLU A 102 29.17 -16.82 -23.53
CA GLU A 102 28.66 -15.63 -22.83
C GLU A 102 27.59 -14.90 -23.64
N MET A 103 27.70 -14.87 -24.98
CA MET A 103 26.65 -14.32 -25.83
C MET A 103 25.36 -15.14 -25.75
N GLU A 104 25.46 -16.47 -25.82
CA GLU A 104 24.32 -17.38 -25.75
C GLU A 104 23.62 -17.32 -24.37
N THR A 105 24.39 -17.28 -23.28
CA THR A 105 23.83 -17.15 -21.92
C THR A 105 23.10 -15.82 -21.73
N PHE A 106 23.62 -14.73 -22.31
CA PHE A 106 22.96 -13.43 -22.25
C PHE A 106 21.70 -13.39 -23.14
N GLU A 107 21.76 -13.93 -24.35
CA GLU A 107 20.63 -13.97 -25.27
C GLU A 107 19.47 -14.81 -24.70
N THR A 108 19.77 -15.98 -24.13
CA THR A 108 18.78 -16.82 -23.46
C THR A 108 18.14 -16.12 -22.26
N PHE A 109 18.94 -15.46 -21.41
CA PHE A 109 18.43 -14.64 -20.32
C PHE A 109 17.53 -13.51 -20.81
N PHE A 110 18.00 -12.71 -21.78
CA PHE A 110 17.25 -11.56 -22.27
C PHE A 110 15.95 -11.98 -22.94
N THR A 111 16.00 -13.00 -23.80
CA THR A 111 14.82 -13.56 -24.48
C THR A 111 13.80 -14.07 -23.47
N HIS A 112 14.23 -14.76 -22.42
CA HIS A 112 13.33 -15.22 -21.36
C HIS A 112 12.67 -14.04 -20.61
N GLN A 113 13.39 -12.94 -20.40
CA GLN A 113 12.86 -11.75 -19.73
C GLN A 113 11.92 -10.91 -20.61
N THR A 114 12.12 -10.88 -21.93
CA THR A 114 11.29 -10.08 -22.85
C THR A 114 10.11 -10.84 -23.46
N SER A 115 10.21 -12.17 -23.63
CA SER A 115 9.15 -13.00 -24.24
C SER A 115 8.05 -13.40 -23.26
N GLN A 116 8.41 -13.69 -22.02
CA GLN A 116 7.47 -14.03 -20.95
C GLN A 116 7.02 -12.76 -20.24
N GLY A 117 6.19 -11.98 -20.92
CA GLY A 117 5.53 -10.83 -20.31
C GLY A 117 4.88 -11.24 -18.99
N THR A 118 5.48 -10.82 -17.86
CA THR A 118 4.96 -10.85 -16.48
C THR A 118 5.08 -12.12 -15.62
N GLN A 119 5.41 -13.32 -16.13
CA GLN A 119 5.39 -14.55 -15.29
C GLN A 119 6.72 -14.88 -14.60
N THR A 120 7.86 -14.56 -15.20
CA THR A 120 9.19 -15.02 -14.74
C THR A 120 9.76 -14.21 -13.58
N TYR A 121 9.30 -12.97 -13.40
CA TYR A 121 9.65 -12.16 -12.24
C TYR A 121 9.10 -12.73 -10.93
N SER A 122 8.14 -13.65 -10.94
CA SER A 122 7.71 -14.27 -9.69
C SER A 122 8.79 -15.19 -9.12
N ASP A 123 9.59 -15.84 -9.95
CA ASP A 123 10.50 -16.89 -9.48
C ASP A 123 11.85 -16.32 -9.05
N ILE A 124 12.36 -15.34 -9.79
CA ILE A 124 13.58 -14.61 -9.39
C ILE A 124 13.30 -13.68 -8.19
N ALA A 125 12.10 -13.11 -8.08
CA ALA A 125 11.73 -12.32 -6.91
C ALA A 125 11.45 -13.19 -5.68
N LYS A 126 10.97 -14.43 -5.81
CA LYS A 126 10.78 -15.33 -4.66
C LYS A 126 12.10 -15.57 -3.92
N GLU A 127 13.19 -15.86 -4.65
CA GLU A 127 14.51 -16.08 -4.03
C GLU A 127 15.03 -14.86 -3.25
N PHE A 128 14.77 -13.64 -3.73
CA PHE A 128 15.22 -12.40 -3.06
C PHE A 128 14.23 -11.87 -2.00
N ILE A 129 12.95 -12.25 -2.05
CA ILE A 129 11.93 -11.81 -1.08
C ILE A 129 12.00 -12.63 0.20
N ASP A 130 12.27 -13.94 0.10
CA ASP A 130 12.32 -14.84 1.26
C ASP A 130 13.45 -14.47 2.25
N GLU A 131 14.49 -13.77 1.78
CA GLU A 131 15.60 -13.31 2.62
C GLU A 131 15.28 -12.06 3.47
N VAL A 132 14.25 -11.27 3.11
CA VAL A 132 13.95 -9.96 3.74
C VAL A 132 12.66 -9.98 4.58
N THR A 133 11.76 -10.95 4.38
CA THR A 133 10.49 -11.06 5.14
C THR A 133 10.50 -12.18 6.18
N SER A 134 11.61 -12.34 6.91
CA SER A 134 11.81 -13.50 7.79
C SER A 134 10.96 -13.52 9.07
N ASP A 135 10.43 -12.39 9.58
CA ASP A 135 9.87 -12.41 10.95
C ASP A 135 8.42 -11.87 11.11
N ASP A 136 8.06 -10.69 10.60
CA ASP A 136 6.85 -10.02 11.11
C ASP A 136 5.50 -10.47 10.49
N THR A 137 5.51 -11.19 9.36
CA THR A 137 4.26 -11.58 8.65
C THR A 137 3.73 -12.97 8.98
N LYS A 138 4.52 -13.85 9.61
CA LYS A 138 4.09 -15.23 9.91
C LYS A 138 3.07 -15.33 11.05
N GLU A 139 3.04 -14.35 11.95
CA GLU A 139 2.05 -14.25 13.04
C GLU A 139 0.62 -14.06 12.53
N LEU A 140 0.43 -13.40 11.37
CA LEU A 140 -0.91 -13.18 10.79
C LEU A 140 -1.45 -14.41 10.04
N GLU A 141 -0.57 -15.24 9.48
CA GLU A 141 -0.95 -16.46 8.74
C GLU A 141 -1.37 -17.61 9.66
N ARG A 142 -0.90 -17.61 10.91
CA ARG A 142 -1.32 -18.59 11.94
C ARG A 142 -2.72 -18.36 12.49
N ARG A 143 -3.38 -17.24 12.14
CA ARG A 143 -4.79 -17.07 12.51
C ARG A 143 -5.62 -18.08 11.72
N PRO A 144 -6.38 -18.97 12.38
CA PRO A 144 -7.26 -19.87 11.66
C PRO A 144 -8.20 -19.03 10.78
N ARG A 145 -8.14 -19.29 9.46
CA ARG A 145 -9.08 -18.74 8.48
C ARG A 145 -10.48 -18.93 9.04
N LYS A 146 -11.18 -17.82 9.32
CA LYS A 146 -12.58 -17.83 9.75
C LYS A 146 -13.36 -18.57 8.65
N ARG A 147 -13.71 -19.84 8.90
CA ARG A 147 -14.54 -20.62 7.99
C ARG A 147 -15.86 -19.86 7.86
N ASN A 148 -16.21 -19.48 6.65
CA ASN A 148 -17.55 -18.99 6.34
C ASN A 148 -18.50 -20.20 6.32
N ASP A 149 -18.70 -20.82 7.48
CA ASP A 149 -19.80 -21.75 7.69
C ASP A 149 -21.04 -20.90 7.96
N ALA A 150 -21.58 -20.32 6.89
CA ALA A 150 -22.87 -19.67 6.88
C ALA A 150 -23.95 -20.74 7.07
N SER A 151 -24.23 -21.08 8.33
CA SER A 151 -25.42 -21.81 8.73
C SER A 151 -25.87 -21.29 10.10
N LEU A 152 -26.91 -20.45 10.07
CA LEU A 152 -27.89 -20.26 11.14
C LEU A 152 -27.34 -19.91 12.54
N VAL A 153 -27.03 -18.62 12.77
CA VAL A 153 -27.28 -18.03 14.10
C VAL A 153 -27.88 -16.63 13.93
N LYS A 154 -29.10 -16.51 14.45
CA LYS A 154 -29.94 -15.33 14.64
C LYS A 154 -29.18 -14.00 14.81
N ASN A 155 -29.65 -13.02 14.06
CA ASN A 155 -29.38 -11.59 14.19
C ASN A 155 -29.44 -11.14 15.67
N PHE A 156 -28.29 -10.75 16.24
CA PHE A 156 -28.19 -10.08 17.55
C PHE A 156 -28.11 -8.55 17.43
N PHE A 157 -28.54 -7.99 16.29
CA PHE A 157 -28.85 -6.57 16.20
C PHE A 157 -30.36 -6.39 16.22
N SER A 158 -30.91 -6.18 17.42
CA SER A 158 -32.21 -5.54 17.54
C SER A 158 -32.13 -4.18 16.84
N ARG A 159 -32.92 -3.99 15.78
CA ARG A 159 -33.27 -2.66 15.28
C ARG A 159 -33.91 -1.91 16.46
N ASN A 160 -33.27 -0.84 16.91
CA ASN A 160 -33.91 0.15 17.77
C ASN A 160 -35.06 0.80 16.98
N GLU A 161 -36.28 0.30 17.14
CA GLU A 161 -37.50 0.83 16.50
C GLU A 161 -38.12 2.03 17.25
N ASP A 162 -37.35 2.77 18.05
CA ASP A 162 -37.93 3.77 18.97
C ASP A 162 -37.40 5.21 18.78
N ARG A 163 -37.16 5.64 17.53
CA ARG A 163 -36.72 7.03 17.24
C ARG A 163 -37.61 7.87 16.33
N TYR A 164 -38.81 7.40 15.96
CA TYR A 164 -39.70 8.18 15.08
C TYR A 164 -41.16 8.32 15.57
N LYS A 165 -41.42 8.17 16.87
CA LYS A 165 -42.70 8.58 17.47
C LYS A 165 -42.49 9.74 18.44
N ARG A 166 -42.33 10.96 17.89
CA ARG A 166 -42.84 12.22 18.45
C ARG A 166 -42.42 13.41 17.58
N ASN A 167 -43.44 14.11 17.06
CA ASN A 167 -43.44 15.47 16.52
C ASN A 167 -43.10 15.66 15.03
N ARG A 168 -44.06 15.34 14.15
CA ARG A 168 -44.33 16.15 12.96
C ARG A 168 -45.79 16.63 13.01
N PRO A 169 -46.08 17.93 12.87
CA PRO A 169 -47.43 18.40 12.59
C PRO A 169 -47.85 17.96 11.18
N SER A 170 -49.09 17.53 11.05
CA SER A 170 -49.73 17.04 9.83
C SER A 170 -49.85 18.15 8.78
N GLU A 171 -49.33 17.89 7.57
CA GLU A 171 -49.81 18.57 6.36
C GLU A 171 -51.06 17.82 5.90
N GLU A 172 -52.22 18.44 6.06
CA GLU A 172 -53.48 17.98 5.47
C GLU A 172 -53.40 18.19 3.95
N SER A 173 -53.62 17.13 3.19
CA SER A 173 -53.69 17.17 1.72
C SER A 173 -55.06 17.70 1.26
N PRO A 174 -55.12 18.51 0.19
CA PRO A 174 -56.37 19.02 -0.35
C PRO A 174 -57.19 17.91 -1.03
N ASP A 175 -58.47 17.81 -0.67
CA ASP A 175 -59.46 16.94 -1.30
C ASP A 175 -59.64 17.30 -2.79
N TYR A 176 -59.12 16.44 -3.66
CA TYR A 176 -59.53 16.39 -5.07
C TYR A 176 -60.43 15.17 -5.27
N THR A 177 -61.74 15.37 -5.19
CA THR A 177 -62.72 14.42 -5.73
C THR A 177 -62.95 14.75 -7.20
N ALA A 178 -62.55 13.83 -8.09
CA ALA A 178 -62.83 13.90 -9.51
C ALA A 178 -64.24 13.36 -9.80
N SER A 179 -65.12 14.26 -10.25
CA SER A 179 -66.18 14.12 -11.27
C SER A 179 -67.01 12.82 -11.37
N ARG A 180 -68.35 12.96 -11.30
CA ARG A 180 -69.29 12.09 -12.02
C ARG A 180 -70.50 12.88 -12.57
N THR A 181 -70.59 12.85 -13.89
CA THR A 181 -71.66 13.31 -14.79
C THR A 181 -72.94 12.47 -14.65
N GLN A 182 -74.14 13.06 -14.81
CA GLN A 182 -75.13 12.75 -15.88
C GLN A 182 -76.57 13.25 -15.59
N ILE A 183 -77.12 13.88 -16.64
CA ILE A 183 -78.53 14.16 -17.01
C ILE A 183 -79.29 15.21 -16.17
#